data_AF-X1UTL1-F1
#
_entry.id   AF-X1UTL1-F1
#
_cell.length_a   1.000
_cell.length_b   1.000
_cell.length_c   1.000
_cell.angle_alpha   90.00
_cell.angle_beta   90.00
_cell.angle_gamma   90.00
#
_symmetry.space_group_name_H-M   'P 1'
#
loop_
_entity.id
_entity.type
_entity.pdbx_description
1 polymer ?
#
loop_
_entity_poly.entity_id
_entity_poly.type
_entity_poly.pdbx_seq_one_letter_code
_entity_poly.pdbx_strand_id
1 'polypeptide(L)'
;ILIKDTIKISNYPYPFGYRELQKTIKNASFLSNGVRQKIDDNFYITFYDAGHIPGSVSILVEVDNKRILYTGDINTQETNLVSPAEPSKLPEIDVLITESTYSLRDHPIRAELEKRFTDDTLNIIENGGKVLVPAFGVARSQEILLVLQKYNFKSEIFLDGLARKVSIEYAQFPNSFRNFAEYKSAFKKAQLITSREKRKNVKKRS
;
A
#
# COMPACT_ATOMS: atom_id res chain seq x y z
N ILE A 1 -3.08 3.15 11.89
CA ILE A 1 -4.42 3.60 11.40
C ILE A 1 -5.36 2.43 11.20
N LEU A 2 -4.94 1.40 10.44
CA LEU A 2 -5.75 0.21 10.15
C LEU A 2 -6.34 -0.44 11.41
N ILE A 3 -5.51 -0.74 12.41
CA ILE A 3 -5.96 -1.37 13.67
C ILE A 3 -7.03 -0.53 14.38
N LYS A 4 -6.91 0.81 14.37
CA LYS A 4 -7.94 1.70 14.93
C LYS A 4 -9.26 1.62 14.15
N ASP A 5 -9.18 1.47 12.83
CA ASP A 5 -10.36 1.30 11.97
C ASP A 5 -11.02 -0.06 12.21
N THR A 6 -10.22 -1.13 12.34
CA THR A 6 -10.68 -2.48 12.73
C THR A 6 -11.43 -2.45 14.06
N ILE A 7 -10.83 -1.88 15.11
CA ILE A 7 -11.48 -1.76 16.44
C ILE A 7 -12.78 -0.95 16.38
N LYS A 8 -12.86 0.05 15.49
CA LYS A 8 -14.05 0.90 15.35
C LYS A 8 -15.20 0.18 14.64
N ILE A 9 -14.89 -0.63 13.62
CA ILE A 9 -15.90 -1.27 12.76
C ILE A 9 -16.29 -2.65 13.31
N SER A 10 -15.44 -3.26 14.13
CA SER A 10 -15.73 -4.54 14.75
C SER A 10 -16.97 -4.49 15.65
N ASN A 11 -17.99 -5.29 15.30
CA ASN A 11 -19.16 -5.54 16.15
C ASN A 11 -18.94 -6.66 17.17
N TYR A 12 -17.78 -7.32 17.16
CA TYR A 12 -17.44 -8.43 18.05
C TYR A 12 -16.42 -8.00 19.10
N PRO A 13 -16.49 -8.53 20.34
CA PRO A 13 -15.47 -8.29 21.35
C PRO A 13 -14.17 -8.96 20.92
N TYR A 14 -13.22 -8.16 20.46
CA TYR A 14 -11.84 -8.62 20.28
C TYR A 14 -11.14 -8.71 21.63
N PRO A 15 -10.16 -9.61 21.80
CA PRO A 15 -9.36 -9.68 23.02
C PRO A 15 -8.41 -8.47 23.18
N PHE A 16 -8.47 -7.50 22.25
CA PHE A 16 -7.67 -6.29 22.25
C PHE A 16 -8.53 -5.07 21.89
N GLY A 17 -8.24 -3.93 22.52
CA GLY A 17 -8.86 -2.65 22.21
C GLY A 17 -7.83 -1.53 22.06
N TYR A 18 -8.28 -0.29 22.27
CA TYR A 18 -7.40 0.87 22.20
C TYR A 18 -6.25 0.81 23.22
N ARG A 19 -6.48 0.19 24.39
CA ARG A 19 -5.46 0.06 25.44
C ARG A 19 -4.29 -0.80 24.96
N GLU A 20 -4.56 -1.96 24.39
CA GLU A 20 -3.54 -2.88 23.87
C GLU A 20 -2.80 -2.25 22.71
N LEU A 21 -3.50 -1.56 21.81
CA LEU A 21 -2.86 -0.81 20.73
C LEU A 21 -1.88 0.24 21.25
N GLN A 22 -2.24 1.00 22.29
CA GLN A 22 -1.31 1.99 22.87
C GLN A 22 -0.10 1.31 23.51
N LYS A 23 -0.29 0.17 24.19
CA LYS A 23 0.83 -0.63 24.71
C LYS A 23 1.74 -1.12 23.58
N THR A 24 1.19 -1.63 22.47
CA THR A 24 1.98 -2.06 21.31
C THR A 24 2.80 -0.92 20.74
N ILE A 25 2.19 0.26 20.51
CA ILE A 25 2.90 1.42 19.97
C ILE A 25 4.03 1.88 20.91
N LYS A 26 3.79 1.89 22.23
CA LYS A 26 4.81 2.29 23.22
C LYS A 26 6.02 1.36 23.24
N ASN A 27 5.82 0.08 22.92
CA ASN A 27 6.88 -0.94 22.92
C ASN A 27 7.42 -1.24 21.50
N ALA A 28 6.98 -0.51 20.48
CA ALA A 28 7.46 -0.69 19.12
C ALA A 28 8.76 0.09 18.91
N SER A 29 9.74 -0.56 18.29
CA SER A 29 10.96 0.07 17.80
C SER A 29 10.92 0.13 16.28
N PHE A 30 11.16 1.32 15.73
CA PHE A 30 11.25 1.53 14.28
C PHE A 30 12.69 1.29 13.84
N LEU A 31 12.87 0.46 12.82
CA LEU A 31 14.17 0.13 12.27
C LEU A 31 14.29 0.66 10.85
N SER A 32 15.49 1.12 10.50
CA SER A 32 15.79 1.61 9.16
C SER A 32 16.00 0.45 8.19
N ASN A 33 15.55 0.65 6.95
CA ASN A 33 15.76 -0.31 5.88
C ASN A 33 17.25 -0.45 5.52
N GLY A 34 17.69 -1.66 5.18
CA GLY A 34 19.08 -1.96 4.80
C GLY A 34 20.11 -1.87 5.93
N VAL A 35 19.70 -1.62 7.18
CA VAL A 35 20.61 -1.56 8.33
C VAL A 35 20.57 -2.89 9.08
N ARG A 36 21.74 -3.50 9.25
CA ARG A 36 21.92 -4.71 10.06
C ARG A 36 21.82 -4.38 11.55
N GLN A 37 20.73 -4.79 12.19
CA GLN A 37 20.44 -4.52 13.60
C GLN A 37 20.79 -5.74 14.45
N LYS A 38 21.58 -5.55 15.53
CA LYS A 38 21.81 -6.59 16.53
C LYS A 38 20.59 -6.67 17.46
N ILE A 39 20.01 -7.85 17.59
CA ILE A 39 18.91 -8.12 18.51
C ILE A 39 19.42 -8.84 19.76
N ASP A 40 20.28 -9.84 19.58
CA ASP A 40 20.96 -10.55 20.66
C ASP A 40 22.33 -11.07 20.17
N ASP A 41 23.05 -11.80 21.01
CA ASP A 41 24.26 -12.51 20.63
C ASP A 41 23.94 -13.52 19.51
N ASN A 42 24.72 -13.41 18.43
CA ASN A 42 24.53 -14.18 17.20
C ASN A 42 23.15 -14.02 16.54
N PHE A 43 22.33 -13.03 16.92
CA PHE A 43 21.00 -12.80 16.34
C PHE A 43 20.86 -11.37 15.81
N TYR A 44 20.67 -11.26 14.50
CA TYR A 44 20.56 -10.01 13.77
C TYR A 44 19.36 -9.99 12.85
N ILE A 45 18.81 -8.80 12.60
CA ILE A 45 17.78 -8.58 11.59
C ILE A 45 18.16 -7.43 10.67
N THR A 46 17.86 -7.59 9.39
CA THR A 46 17.98 -6.54 8.37
C THR A 46 16.70 -6.49 7.57
N PHE A 47 16.15 -5.29 7.37
CA PHE A 47 15.00 -5.10 6.49
C PHE A 47 15.47 -4.84 5.06
N TYR A 48 14.68 -5.32 4.10
CA TYR A 48 14.78 -5.03 2.67
C TYR A 48 13.41 -4.61 2.15
N ASP A 49 13.32 -3.75 1.14
CA ASP A 49 12.02 -3.38 0.56
C ASP A 49 11.33 -4.60 -0.07
N ALA A 50 10.07 -4.85 0.31
CA ALA A 50 9.27 -5.94 -0.27
C ALA A 50 8.49 -5.52 -1.52
N GLY A 51 8.46 -4.22 -1.86
CA GLY A 51 7.78 -3.69 -3.04
C GLY A 51 6.26 -3.90 -3.10
N HIS A 52 5.62 -4.26 -1.98
CA HIS A 52 4.20 -4.56 -1.92
C HIS A 52 3.33 -3.32 -1.62
N ILE A 53 3.66 -2.59 -0.55
CA ILE A 53 3.00 -1.32 -0.16
C ILE A 53 4.04 -0.33 0.41
N PRO A 54 3.75 0.98 0.51
CA PRO A 54 4.66 1.92 1.16
C PRO A 54 5.02 1.46 2.59
N GLY A 55 6.31 1.19 2.80
CA GLY A 55 6.85 0.68 4.07
C GLY A 55 6.79 -0.85 4.26
N SER A 56 6.38 -1.62 3.26
CA SER A 56 6.47 -3.10 3.31
C SER A 56 7.92 -3.56 3.23
N VAL A 57 8.30 -4.48 4.10
CA VAL A 57 9.66 -5.01 4.16
C VAL A 57 9.69 -6.53 4.18
N SER A 58 10.71 -7.11 3.54
CA SER A 58 11.18 -8.46 3.79
C SER A 58 12.22 -8.41 4.90
N ILE A 59 12.26 -9.44 5.73
CA ILE A 59 13.11 -9.51 6.93
C ILE A 59 14.14 -10.60 6.72
N LEU A 60 15.42 -10.21 6.63
CA LEU A 60 16.54 -11.12 6.72
C LEU A 60 16.89 -11.31 8.19
N VAL A 61 16.78 -12.54 8.66
CA VAL A 61 17.19 -12.99 9.99
C VAL A 61 18.52 -13.71 9.86
N GLU A 62 19.52 -13.27 10.61
CA GLU A 62 20.79 -13.98 10.75
C GLU A 62 20.90 -14.51 12.17
N VAL A 63 20.92 -15.84 12.33
CA VAL A 63 20.99 -16.53 13.63
C VAL A 63 21.94 -17.70 13.55
N ASP A 64 22.92 -17.79 14.45
CA ASP A 64 23.87 -18.92 14.54
C ASP A 64 24.49 -19.33 13.19
N ASN A 65 24.94 -18.34 12.40
CA ASN A 65 25.50 -18.50 11.05
C ASN A 65 24.51 -19.01 9.98
N LYS A 66 23.20 -18.94 10.24
CA LYS A 66 22.13 -19.20 9.28
C LYS A 66 21.42 -17.93 8.88
N ARG A 67 21.06 -17.84 7.59
CA ARG A 67 20.33 -16.73 6.99
C ARG A 67 18.96 -17.18 6.54
N ILE A 68 17.93 -16.66 7.20
CA ILE A 68 16.52 -16.93 6.90
C ILE A 68 15.91 -15.66 6.36
N LEU A 69 15.37 -15.68 5.14
CA LEU A 69 14.60 -14.57 4.60
C LEU A 69 13.10 -14.87 4.74
N TYR A 70 12.39 -14.01 5.47
CA TYR A 70 10.94 -13.98 5.47
C TYR A 70 10.47 -12.82 4.59
N THR A 71 9.79 -13.10 3.48
CA THR A 71 9.47 -12.06 2.50
C THR A 71 8.32 -11.15 2.93
N GLY A 72 7.39 -11.67 3.75
CA GLY A 72 6.05 -11.12 3.85
C GLY A 72 5.34 -11.16 2.50
N ASP A 73 4.38 -10.25 2.31
CA ASP A 73 3.82 -10.02 0.97
C ASP A 73 4.87 -9.28 0.13
N ILE A 74 5.27 -9.87 -1.00
CA ILE A 74 6.38 -9.41 -1.84
C ILE A 74 5.92 -9.19 -3.27
N ASN A 75 6.45 -8.16 -3.90
CA ASN A 75 6.24 -7.89 -5.31
C ASN A 75 7.53 -7.43 -5.97
N THR A 76 8.01 -8.22 -6.91
CA THR A 76 9.21 -7.96 -7.71
C THR A 76 8.92 -7.19 -9.00
N GLN A 77 7.64 -6.88 -9.27
CA GLN A 77 7.24 -6.08 -10.43
C GLN A 77 7.10 -4.61 -10.06
N GLU A 78 7.59 -3.73 -10.94
CA GLU A 78 7.44 -2.29 -10.76
C GLU A 78 5.96 -1.87 -10.73
N THR A 79 5.64 -0.99 -9.79
CA THR A 79 4.32 -0.36 -9.65
C THR A 79 4.45 1.16 -9.75
N ASN A 80 3.35 1.89 -9.89
CA ASN A 80 3.45 3.34 -9.87
C ASN A 80 3.71 3.86 -8.44
N LEU A 81 3.19 3.17 -7.41
CA LEU A 81 3.26 3.59 -6.01
C LEU A 81 4.62 3.31 -5.35
N VAL A 82 5.14 2.10 -5.50
CA VAL A 82 6.36 1.62 -4.84
C VAL A 82 7.32 0.94 -5.82
N SER A 83 8.61 1.05 -5.53
CA SER A 83 9.67 0.31 -6.22
C SER A 83 9.52 -1.20 -5.96
N PRO A 84 9.93 -2.06 -6.90
CA PRO A 84 9.88 -3.50 -6.70
C PRO A 84 10.85 -3.96 -5.60
N ALA A 85 10.59 -5.13 -5.03
CA ALA A 85 11.63 -5.87 -4.31
C ALA A 85 12.78 -6.19 -5.27
N GLU A 86 14.01 -6.07 -4.78
CA GLU A 86 15.23 -6.31 -5.56
C GLU A 86 16.01 -7.51 -4.99
N PRO A 87 15.69 -8.75 -5.43
CA PRO A 87 16.40 -9.95 -4.95
C PRO A 87 17.91 -9.90 -5.16
N SER A 88 18.39 -9.16 -6.16
CA SER A 88 19.82 -8.96 -6.43
C SER A 88 20.57 -8.19 -5.33
N LYS A 89 19.86 -7.49 -4.44
CA LYS A 89 20.46 -6.80 -3.27
C LYS A 89 20.57 -7.69 -2.04
N LEU A 90 19.98 -8.89 -2.07
CA LEU A 90 20.01 -9.82 -0.96
C LEU A 90 21.34 -10.58 -0.92
N PRO A 91 21.87 -10.87 0.28
CA PRO A 91 22.99 -11.81 0.40
C PRO A 91 22.51 -13.23 0.10
N GLU A 92 23.45 -14.18 0.05
CA GLU A 92 23.13 -15.61 0.03
C GLU A 92 22.27 -15.98 1.25
N ILE A 93 21.23 -16.79 1.04
CA ILE A 93 20.27 -17.23 2.07
C ILE A 93 20.23 -18.75 2.16
N ASP A 94 20.11 -19.28 3.38
CA ASP A 94 19.94 -20.73 3.60
C ASP A 94 18.47 -21.16 3.48
N VAL A 95 17.55 -20.30 3.95
CA VAL A 95 16.12 -20.60 4.04
C VAL A 95 15.31 -19.41 3.51
N LEU A 96 14.37 -19.71 2.62
CA LEU A 96 13.38 -18.74 2.13
C LEU A 96 11.99 -19.12 2.63
N ILE A 97 11.33 -18.19 3.31
CA ILE A 97 9.92 -18.28 3.68
C ILE A 97 9.18 -17.20 2.89
N THR A 98 8.38 -17.62 1.92
CA THR A 98 7.69 -16.72 0.99
C THR A 98 6.19 -16.98 0.91
N GLU A 99 5.43 -15.94 0.54
CA GLU A 99 4.02 -16.06 0.20
C GLU A 99 3.79 -16.86 -1.09
N SER A 100 2.55 -17.28 -1.33
CA SER A 100 2.14 -18.06 -2.51
C SER A 100 0.80 -17.60 -3.11
N THR A 101 0.39 -16.36 -2.84
CA THR A 101 -0.95 -15.82 -3.12
C THR A 101 -1.40 -15.98 -4.58
N TYR A 102 -0.47 -15.89 -5.54
CA TYR A 102 -0.76 -15.98 -6.98
C TYR A 102 -0.01 -17.13 -7.68
N SER A 103 0.40 -18.16 -6.95
CA SER A 103 1.21 -19.29 -7.47
C SER A 103 0.65 -20.01 -8.70
N LEU A 104 -0.65 -19.85 -9.00
CA LEU A 104 -1.35 -20.49 -10.14
C LEU A 104 -1.92 -19.49 -11.15
N ARG A 105 -1.52 -18.22 -11.11
CA ARG A 105 -2.08 -17.19 -12.00
C ARG A 105 -1.00 -16.35 -12.63
N ASP A 106 -1.02 -16.29 -13.95
CA ASP A 106 -0.22 -15.32 -14.69
C ASP A 106 -0.85 -13.94 -14.61
N HIS A 107 0.01 -12.93 -14.45
CA HIS A 107 -0.42 -11.54 -14.48
C HIS A 107 -0.38 -10.99 -15.92
N PRO A 108 -1.42 -10.27 -16.36
CA PRO A 108 -1.39 -9.60 -17.65
C PRO A 108 -0.35 -8.48 -17.64
N ILE A 109 0.05 -8.03 -18.83
CA ILE A 109 0.96 -6.90 -18.98
C ILE A 109 0.34 -5.68 -18.30
N ARG A 110 1.05 -5.13 -17.31
CA ARG A 110 0.55 -4.04 -16.48
C ARG A 110 0.08 -2.83 -17.29
N ALA A 111 0.86 -2.42 -18.29
CA ALA A 111 0.54 -1.26 -19.13
C ALA A 111 -0.77 -1.45 -19.92
N GLU A 112 -1.08 -2.67 -20.35
CA GLU A 112 -2.34 -2.99 -21.03
C GLU A 112 -3.51 -2.94 -20.06
N LEU A 113 -3.34 -3.50 -18.86
CA LEU A 113 -4.36 -3.48 -17.81
C LEU A 113 -4.69 -2.06 -17.36
N GLU A 114 -3.67 -1.24 -17.13
CA GLU A 114 -3.82 0.16 -16.73
C GLU A 114 -4.53 0.96 -17.82
N LYS A 115 -4.08 0.84 -19.08
CA LYS A 115 -4.71 1.52 -20.22
C LYS A 115 -6.17 1.12 -20.37
N ARG A 116 -6.46 -0.18 -20.36
CA ARG A 116 -7.83 -0.70 -20.45
C ARG A 116 -8.71 -0.17 -19.30
N PHE A 117 -8.21 -0.22 -18.07
CA PHE A 117 -8.94 0.32 -16.92
C PHE A 117 -9.28 1.81 -17.10
N THR A 118 -8.33 2.62 -17.55
CA THR A 118 -8.56 4.04 -17.80
C THR A 118 -9.54 4.28 -18.95
N ASP A 119 -9.37 3.58 -20.08
CA ASP A 119 -10.24 3.70 -21.26
C ASP A 119 -11.69 3.30 -20.92
N ASP A 120 -11.89 2.16 -20.24
CA ASP A 120 -13.21 1.69 -19.81
C ASP A 120 -13.87 2.69 -18.85
N THR A 121 -13.09 3.26 -17.93
CA THR A 121 -13.59 4.27 -16.97
C THR A 121 -14.00 5.56 -17.68
N LEU A 122 -13.20 6.04 -18.63
CA LEU A 122 -13.50 7.24 -19.42
C LEU A 122 -14.77 7.05 -20.24
N ASN A 123 -14.89 5.92 -20.94
CA ASN A 123 -16.07 5.59 -21.74
C ASN A 123 -17.36 5.62 -20.91
N ILE A 124 -17.35 5.09 -19.68
CA ILE A 124 -18.53 5.14 -18.80
C ILE A 124 -18.89 6.59 -18.45
N ILE A 125 -17.89 7.42 -18.14
CA ILE A 125 -18.10 8.81 -17.73
C ILE A 125 -18.58 9.68 -18.89
N GLU A 126 -18.01 9.51 -20.08
CA GLU A 126 -18.40 10.24 -21.30
C GLU A 126 -19.85 9.93 -21.71
N ASN A 127 -20.35 8.73 -21.37
CA ASN A 127 -21.75 8.35 -21.55
C ASN A 127 -22.67 8.78 -20.38
N GLY A 128 -22.23 9.73 -19.54
CA GLY A 128 -23.00 10.26 -18.41
C GLY A 128 -23.08 9.31 -17.19
N GLY A 129 -22.29 8.24 -17.20
CA GLY A 129 -22.22 7.26 -16.12
C GLY A 129 -21.29 7.68 -14.96
N LYS A 130 -21.27 6.85 -13.92
CA LYS A 130 -20.37 6.99 -12.77
C LYS A 130 -19.63 5.69 -12.52
N VAL A 131 -18.35 5.78 -12.19
CA VAL A 131 -17.53 4.62 -11.88
C VAL A 131 -17.24 4.58 -10.38
N LEU A 132 -17.69 3.51 -9.72
CA LEU A 132 -17.35 3.23 -8.33
C LEU A 132 -16.26 2.16 -8.30
N VAL A 133 -15.08 2.51 -7.76
CA VAL A 133 -13.95 1.58 -7.65
C VAL A 133 -13.78 1.14 -6.19
N PRO A 134 -14.22 -0.07 -5.81
CA PRO A 134 -13.94 -0.61 -4.49
C PRO A 134 -12.46 -1.02 -4.40
N ALA A 135 -11.72 -0.38 -3.51
CA ALA A 135 -10.31 -0.67 -3.30
C ALA A 135 -9.95 -0.60 -1.81
N PHE A 136 -8.92 -1.34 -1.42
CA PHE A 136 -8.35 -1.22 -0.09
C PHE A 136 -7.88 0.21 0.16
N GLY A 137 -8.10 0.70 1.39
CA GLY A 137 -7.68 2.04 1.79
C GLY A 137 -6.17 2.24 1.83
N VAL A 138 -5.42 1.14 1.86
CA VAL A 138 -3.95 1.10 1.84
C VAL A 138 -3.48 0.54 0.51
N ALA A 139 -2.48 1.19 -0.07
CA ALA A 139 -1.85 0.94 -1.36
C ALA A 139 -2.77 0.97 -2.59
N ARG A 140 -3.77 0.09 -2.71
CA ARG A 140 -4.52 -0.09 -3.96
C ARG A 140 -5.23 1.19 -4.41
N SER A 141 -5.84 1.92 -3.47
CA SER A 141 -6.47 3.21 -3.78
C SER A 141 -5.46 4.25 -4.29
N GLN A 142 -4.26 4.27 -3.72
CA GLN A 142 -3.20 5.21 -4.08
C GLN A 142 -2.54 4.84 -5.42
N GLU A 143 -2.36 3.55 -5.68
CA GLU A 143 -1.92 3.03 -6.97
C GLU A 143 -2.89 3.46 -8.09
N ILE A 144 -4.20 3.32 -7.86
CA ILE A 144 -5.22 3.75 -8.84
C ILE A 144 -5.13 5.26 -9.12
N LEU A 145 -4.93 6.09 -8.09
CA LEU A 145 -4.73 7.53 -8.30
C LEU A 145 -3.54 7.84 -9.22
N LEU A 146 -2.44 7.09 -9.04
CA LEU A 146 -1.25 7.23 -9.86
C LEU A 146 -1.48 6.74 -11.30
N VAL A 147 -2.19 5.62 -11.48
CA VAL A 147 -2.61 5.14 -12.81
C VAL A 147 -3.45 6.20 -13.52
N LEU A 148 -4.48 6.74 -12.86
CA LEU A 148 -5.31 7.79 -13.45
C LEU A 148 -4.48 9.03 -13.82
N GLN A 149 -3.49 9.40 -13.01
CA GLN A 149 -2.58 10.48 -13.36
C GLN A 149 -1.69 10.14 -14.56
N LYS A 150 -1.10 8.95 -14.60
CA LYS A 150 -0.20 8.49 -15.66
C LYS A 150 -0.86 8.56 -17.04
N TYR A 151 -2.15 8.22 -17.11
CA TYR A 151 -2.93 8.27 -18.34
C TYR A 151 -3.72 9.58 -18.52
N ASN A 152 -3.31 10.66 -17.84
CA ASN A 152 -3.91 12.00 -17.98
C ASN A 152 -5.44 12.04 -17.84
N PHE A 153 -5.98 11.25 -16.92
CA PHE A 153 -7.42 11.23 -16.64
C PHE A 153 -7.91 12.61 -16.16
N LYS A 154 -8.85 13.21 -16.91
CA LYS A 154 -9.30 14.60 -16.69
C LYS A 154 -10.61 14.74 -15.91
N SER A 155 -11.37 13.66 -15.78
CA SER A 155 -12.67 13.67 -15.11
C SER A 155 -12.52 13.84 -13.59
N GLU A 156 -13.61 14.23 -12.92
CA GLU A 156 -13.60 14.40 -11.46
C GLU A 156 -13.26 13.07 -10.75
N ILE A 157 -12.27 13.11 -9.86
CA ILE A 157 -11.87 11.98 -9.03
C ILE A 157 -12.26 12.27 -7.59
N PHE A 158 -12.97 11.35 -6.94
CA PHE A 158 -13.36 11.47 -5.53
C PHE A 158 -12.69 10.40 -4.67
N LEU A 159 -12.07 10.80 -3.56
CA LEU A 159 -11.42 9.89 -2.62
C LEU A 159 -12.14 9.89 -1.26
N ASP A 160 -12.51 8.71 -0.77
CA ASP A 160 -13.37 8.56 0.40
C ASP A 160 -12.83 7.52 1.40
N GLY A 161 -13.44 7.48 2.58
CA GLY A 161 -13.26 6.42 3.57
C GLY A 161 -11.85 6.38 4.15
N LEU A 162 -11.35 5.16 4.33
CA LEU A 162 -10.02 4.90 4.87
C LEU A 162 -8.92 5.34 3.90
N ALA A 163 -9.17 5.23 2.58
CA ALA A 163 -8.23 5.64 1.54
C ALA A 163 -7.83 7.11 1.70
N ARG A 164 -8.80 7.99 1.97
CA ARG A 164 -8.53 9.40 2.26
C ARG A 164 -7.59 9.58 3.46
N LYS A 165 -7.86 8.90 4.58
CA LYS A 165 -7.07 9.04 5.81
C LYS A 165 -5.65 8.53 5.62
N VAL A 166 -5.50 7.37 4.99
CA VAL A 166 -4.20 6.77 4.67
C VAL A 166 -3.42 7.68 3.73
N SER A 167 -4.06 8.22 2.69
CA SER A 167 -3.38 9.11 1.74
C SER A 167 -2.82 10.37 2.38
N ILE A 168 -3.50 10.94 3.38
CA ILE A 168 -3.02 12.08 4.17
C ILE A 168 -1.78 11.68 4.98
N GLU A 169 -1.80 10.50 5.59
CA GLU A 169 -0.71 10.04 6.47
C GLU A 169 0.52 9.65 5.67
N TYR A 170 0.31 9.04 4.50
CA TYR A 170 1.33 8.79 3.49
C TYR A 170 2.09 10.04 3.04
N ALA A 171 1.47 11.23 3.07
CA ALA A 171 2.16 12.48 2.74
C ALA A 171 3.30 12.84 3.72
N GLN A 172 3.38 12.18 4.87
CA GLN A 172 4.45 12.37 5.86
C GLN A 172 5.68 11.48 5.60
N PHE A 173 5.60 10.51 4.68
CA PHE A 173 6.64 9.51 4.45
C PHE A 173 7.11 9.50 2.98
N PRO A 174 7.77 10.57 2.49
CA PRO A 174 8.10 10.72 1.07
C PRO A 174 9.02 9.61 0.53
N ASN A 175 9.91 9.07 1.39
CA ASN A 175 10.89 8.05 1.01
C ASN A 175 10.28 6.65 0.82
N SER A 176 9.00 6.46 1.13
CA SER A 176 8.30 5.18 0.97
C SER A 176 7.63 5.03 -0.41
N PHE A 177 7.86 5.97 -1.33
CA PHE A 177 7.25 6.02 -2.65
C PHE A 177 8.30 5.92 -3.74
N ARG A 178 7.95 5.31 -4.87
CA ARG A 178 8.81 5.33 -6.06
C ARG A 178 9.04 6.75 -6.58
N ASN A 179 7.95 7.50 -6.72
CA ASN A 179 7.98 8.91 -7.08
C ASN A 179 6.96 9.69 -6.23
N PHE A 180 7.44 10.30 -5.15
CA PHE A 180 6.58 11.06 -4.25
C PHE A 180 5.98 12.32 -4.89
N ALA A 181 6.69 12.96 -5.83
CA ALA A 181 6.20 14.16 -6.50
C ALA A 181 4.97 13.83 -7.37
N GLU A 182 5.03 12.72 -8.11
CA GLU A 182 3.89 12.21 -8.87
C GLU A 182 2.72 11.85 -7.94
N TYR A 183 2.98 11.14 -6.83
CA TYR A 183 1.95 10.82 -5.86
C TYR A 183 1.27 12.08 -5.29
N LYS A 184 2.05 13.08 -4.91
CA LYS A 184 1.53 14.35 -4.39
C LYS A 184 0.69 15.08 -5.43
N SER A 185 1.10 15.07 -6.70
CA SER A 185 0.33 15.64 -7.81
C SER A 185 -1.01 14.90 -8.00
N ALA A 186 -0.98 13.56 -7.97
CA ALA A 186 -2.17 12.73 -8.18
C ALA A 186 -3.16 12.91 -7.04
N PHE A 187 -2.65 12.94 -5.80
CA PHE A 187 -3.46 13.14 -4.61
C PHE A 187 -4.12 14.53 -4.58
N LYS A 188 -3.43 15.58 -5.06
CA LYS A 188 -4.01 16.94 -5.15
C LYS A 188 -5.16 17.04 -6.15
N LYS A 189 -5.16 16.24 -7.22
CA LYS A 189 -6.24 16.20 -8.21
C LYS A 189 -7.51 15.54 -7.66
N ALA A 190 -7.37 14.68 -6.64
CA ALA A 190 -8.50 13.98 -6.03
C ALA A 190 -9.28 14.88 -5.06
N GLN A 191 -10.60 14.93 -5.23
CA GLN A 191 -11.50 15.63 -4.33
C GLN A 191 -11.83 14.77 -3.10
N LEU A 192 -11.46 15.25 -1.92
CA LEU A 192 -11.65 14.49 -0.68
C LEU A 192 -13.11 14.53 -0.21
N ILE A 193 -13.69 13.37 0.06
CA ILE A 193 -15.00 13.24 0.70
C ILE A 193 -14.82 13.30 2.23
N THR A 194 -15.20 14.44 2.80
CA THR A 194 -15.02 14.74 4.23
C THR A 194 -16.30 14.57 5.06
N SER A 195 -17.48 14.58 4.43
CA SER A 195 -18.77 14.49 5.12
C SER A 195 -19.76 13.57 4.40
N ARG A 196 -20.77 13.09 5.17
CA ARG A 196 -21.89 12.30 4.61
C ARG A 196 -22.70 13.09 3.60
N GLU A 197 -22.84 14.41 3.81
CA GLU A 197 -23.54 15.31 2.90
C GLU A 197 -22.80 15.43 1.57
N LYS A 198 -21.48 15.68 1.60
CA LYS A 198 -20.66 15.72 0.37
C LYS A 198 -20.76 14.40 -0.41
N ARG A 199 -20.73 13.26 0.30
CA ARG A 199 -20.95 11.94 -0.31
C ARG A 199 -22.32 11.83 -1.00
N LYS A 200 -23.40 12.31 -0.37
CA LYS A 200 -24.74 12.33 -0.99
C LYS A 200 -24.77 13.22 -2.23
N ASN A 201 -24.12 14.38 -2.18
CA ASN A 201 -24.10 15.34 -3.29
C ASN A 201 -23.34 14.78 -4.50
N VAL A 202 -22.21 14.12 -4.28
CA VAL A 202 -21.45 13.45 -5.36
C VAL A 202 -22.27 12.32 -6.00
N LYS A 203 -23.04 11.58 -5.19
CA LYS A 203 -23.96 10.57 -5.73
C LYS A 203 -25.10 11.19 -6.57
N LYS A 204 -25.56 12.40 -6.23
CA LYS A 204 -26.70 13.08 -6.88
C LYS A 204 -26.35 13.88 -8.14
N ARG A 205 -25.15 14.47 -8.25
CA ARG A 205 -24.71 15.21 -9.46
C ARG A 205 -24.82 14.29 -10.67
N SER A 206 -25.77 14.58 -11.56
CA SER A 206 -26.02 13.88 -12.83
C SER A 206 -26.19 14.96 -13.88
#